data_AF-A0A1L8I3Z3-F1
#
_entry.id   AF-A0A1L8I3Z3-F1
#
_cell.length_a   1.000
_cell.length_b   1.000
_cell.length_c   1.000
_cell.angle_alpha   90.00
_cell.angle_beta   90.00
_cell.angle_gamma   90.00
#
_symmetry.space_group_name_H-M   'P 1'
#
loop_
_entity.id
_entity.type
_entity.pdbx_description
1 polymer ?
#
loop_
_entity_poly.entity_id
_entity_poly.type
_entity_poly.pdbx_seq_one_letter_code
_entity_poly.pdbx_strand_id
1 'polypeptide(L)'
;MELEAGRAEAAKAVLDNVIHNGYENVRTEPRYQAVWLNPPYQEGFAERTEVTFLRNLSWGKRNLFEKGALLMFCIPQPVVEKAATLLSKRFRDIHVYRFTDANYGRFKQVVVFGYYGGPGVSEQRKTEKILKEIGKSGPESIPALDEPDGVTFEIRSSEEPIRVFRGDALDPEELAKDLAASPLVAAFQKAVSIENQKVEMKRPVLPLKPTHYALAIAAGAAGGNMGNHIITGVTKPVTTKTLEHNDDGDVVAEVYHHSFRTFIRVFSPMGVFDLE
;
A
#
# COMPACT_ATOMS: atom_id res chain seq x y z
N MET A 1 -1.96 -9.88 14.10
CA MET A 1 -1.04 -8.73 14.17
C MET A 1 -0.47 -8.72 15.57
N GLU A 2 0.84 -8.67 15.73
CA GLU A 2 1.49 -8.69 17.04
C GLU A 2 2.71 -7.77 17.02
N LEU A 3 2.90 -6.99 18.08
CA LEU A 3 3.95 -5.98 18.20
C LEU A 3 5.23 -6.54 18.82
N GLU A 4 5.11 -7.53 19.72
CA GLU A 4 6.26 -8.12 20.41
C GLU A 4 6.83 -9.29 19.59
N ALA A 5 8.13 -9.23 19.31
CA ALA A 5 8.81 -10.14 18.39
C ALA A 5 8.70 -11.62 18.80
N GLY A 6 8.86 -11.93 20.09
CA GLY A 6 8.77 -13.29 20.61
C GLY A 6 7.37 -13.89 20.43
N ARG A 7 6.33 -13.14 20.77
CA ARG A 7 4.94 -13.54 20.56
C ARG A 7 4.60 -13.65 19.08
N ALA A 8 5.11 -12.75 18.23
CA ALA A 8 4.88 -12.82 16.79
C ALA A 8 5.52 -14.08 16.19
N GLU A 9 6.73 -14.45 16.62
CA GLU A 9 7.40 -15.66 16.18
C GLU A 9 6.66 -16.92 16.64
N ALA A 10 6.23 -16.97 17.90
CA ALA A 10 5.42 -18.06 18.41
C ALA A 10 4.09 -18.21 17.65
N ALA A 11 3.47 -17.08 17.26
CA ALA A 11 2.22 -17.09 16.53
C ALA A 11 2.36 -17.65 15.10
N LYS A 12 3.52 -17.49 14.44
CA LYS A 12 3.77 -18.04 13.10
C LYS A 12 3.71 -19.57 13.07
N ALA A 13 3.91 -20.22 14.21
CA ALA A 13 3.82 -21.68 14.31
C ALA A 13 2.38 -22.21 14.35
N VAL A 14 1.38 -21.35 14.61
CA VAL A 14 -0.02 -21.77 14.84
C VAL A 14 -1.06 -21.01 14.02
N LEU A 15 -0.69 -19.87 13.43
CA LEU A 15 -1.57 -19.05 12.58
C LEU A 15 -1.10 -19.10 11.12
N ASP A 16 -2.05 -19.08 10.18
CA ASP A 16 -1.74 -19.09 8.75
C ASP A 16 -0.95 -17.85 8.30
N ASN A 17 -1.24 -16.70 8.91
CA ASN A 17 -0.66 -15.41 8.54
C ASN A 17 -0.38 -14.57 9.79
N VAL A 18 0.85 -14.09 9.93
CA VAL A 18 1.26 -13.23 11.05
C VAL A 18 2.03 -12.02 10.54
N ILE A 19 1.57 -10.85 10.97
CA ILE A 19 2.28 -9.59 10.77
C ILE A 19 2.87 -9.15 12.11
N HIS A 20 4.20 -9.08 12.16
CA HIS A 20 4.95 -8.52 13.28
C HIS A 20 5.04 -7.00 13.12
N ASN A 21 4.02 -6.27 13.57
CA ASN A 21 3.94 -4.81 13.49
C ASN A 21 2.81 -4.29 14.40
N GLY A 22 2.82 -2.98 14.66
CA GLY A 22 1.70 -2.28 15.27
C GLY A 22 0.49 -2.25 14.33
N TYR A 23 -0.72 -2.31 14.90
CA TYR A 23 -1.98 -2.31 14.14
C TYR A 23 -2.17 -1.04 13.30
N GLU A 24 -1.53 0.06 13.72
CA GLU A 24 -1.52 1.36 13.03
C GLU A 24 -0.86 1.31 11.65
N ASN A 25 0.04 0.35 11.47
CA ASN A 25 0.94 0.15 10.35
C ASN A 25 0.54 -1.07 9.50
N VAL A 26 -0.60 -1.70 9.80
CA VAL A 26 -1.13 -2.81 9.01
C VAL A 26 -2.10 -2.30 7.97
N ARG A 27 -1.94 -2.77 6.74
CA ARG A 27 -2.84 -2.51 5.62
C ARG A 27 -3.68 -3.75 5.39
N THR A 28 -4.99 -3.60 5.49
CA THR A 28 -5.95 -4.68 5.26
C THR A 28 -7.31 -4.18 4.84
N GLU A 29 -8.12 -5.06 4.25
CA GLU A 29 -9.52 -4.80 3.89
C GLU A 29 -10.48 -4.96 5.09
N PRO A 30 -11.61 -4.21 5.13
CA PRO A 30 -12.62 -4.27 6.19
C PRO A 30 -13.59 -5.46 6.03
N ARG A 31 -13.06 -6.67 5.95
CA ARG A 31 -13.82 -7.87 5.54
C ARG A 31 -13.66 -9.04 6.52
N TYR A 32 -13.43 -8.75 7.80
CA TYR A 32 -13.31 -9.79 8.82
C TYR A 32 -14.66 -10.06 9.45
N GLN A 33 -15.09 -11.34 9.46
CA GLN A 33 -16.37 -11.76 10.06
C GLN A 33 -16.27 -12.02 11.56
N ALA A 34 -15.05 -12.17 12.08
CA ALA A 34 -14.76 -12.24 13.51
C ALA A 34 -13.43 -11.53 13.80
N VAL A 35 -13.39 -10.76 14.89
CA VAL A 35 -12.21 -9.97 15.26
C VAL A 35 -11.96 -10.08 16.76
N TRP A 36 -10.84 -10.72 17.11
CA TRP A 36 -10.32 -10.75 18.47
C TRP A 36 -9.40 -9.55 18.71
N LEU A 37 -9.78 -8.68 19.64
CA LEU A 37 -9.04 -7.48 20.01
C LEU A 37 -8.47 -7.64 21.42
N ASN A 38 -7.14 -7.65 21.51
CA ASN A 38 -6.40 -7.67 22.76
C ASN A 38 -5.44 -6.46 22.83
N PRO A 39 -5.97 -5.24 23.08
CA PRO A 39 -5.17 -4.01 23.07
C PRO A 39 -4.11 -3.98 24.19
N PRO A 40 -3.08 -3.12 24.08
CA PRO A 40 -2.22 -2.81 25.21
C PRO A 40 -3.03 -2.14 26.33
N TYR A 41 -2.76 -2.52 27.58
CA TYR A 41 -3.47 -2.00 28.76
C TYR A 41 -2.70 -0.85 29.41
N GLN A 42 -2.88 0.36 28.92
CA GLN A 42 -2.21 1.54 29.46
C GLN A 42 -3.04 2.80 29.28
N GLU A 43 -2.66 3.86 29.99
CA GLU A 43 -3.21 5.19 29.71
C GLU A 43 -2.56 5.72 28.42
N GLY A 44 -3.39 6.25 27.51
CA GLY A 44 -2.92 6.97 26.34
C GLY A 44 -2.84 8.47 26.61
N PHE A 45 -2.59 9.25 25.56
CA PHE A 45 -2.46 10.71 25.69
C PHE A 45 -3.77 11.41 26.11
N ALA A 46 -4.91 11.00 25.53
CA ALA A 46 -6.21 11.63 25.76
C ALA A 46 -7.25 10.67 26.36
N GLU A 47 -7.18 9.39 26.01
CA GLU A 47 -8.03 8.33 26.54
C GLU A 47 -7.21 7.05 26.70
N ARG A 48 -7.79 6.05 27.34
CA ARG A 48 -7.19 4.72 27.45
C ARG A 48 -6.94 4.09 26.09
N THR A 49 -5.79 3.42 25.95
CA THR A 49 -5.37 2.86 24.67
C THR A 49 -6.34 1.84 24.12
N GLU A 50 -7.07 1.11 24.97
CA GLU A 50 -8.11 0.18 24.55
C GLU A 50 -9.25 0.88 23.80
N VAL A 51 -9.68 2.05 24.29
CA VAL A 51 -10.76 2.82 23.66
C VAL A 51 -10.31 3.36 22.31
N THR A 52 -9.09 3.89 22.24
CA THR A 52 -8.49 4.33 20.96
C THR A 52 -8.31 3.18 19.98
N PHE A 53 -7.89 2.01 20.48
CA PHE A 53 -7.70 0.79 19.68
C PHE A 53 -9.01 0.35 19.03
N LEU A 54 -10.08 0.20 19.82
CA LEU A 54 -11.41 -0.11 19.30
C LEU A 54 -11.89 0.97 18.33
N ARG A 55 -11.66 2.25 18.65
CA ARG A 55 -12.10 3.38 17.82
C ARG A 55 -11.48 3.34 16.43
N ASN A 56 -10.18 3.07 16.36
CA ASN A 56 -9.42 3.01 15.11
C ASN A 56 -9.82 1.79 14.28
N LEU A 57 -9.96 0.62 14.91
CA LEU A 57 -10.21 -0.64 14.21
C LEU A 57 -11.68 -0.89 13.84
N SER A 58 -12.61 -0.07 14.33
CA SER A 58 -14.05 -0.17 14.00
C SER A 58 -14.61 1.06 13.30
N TRP A 59 -13.77 1.90 12.68
CA TRP A 59 -14.22 3.05 11.90
C TRP A 59 -13.21 3.55 10.86
N GLY A 60 -13.73 4.17 9.81
CA GLY A 60 -12.93 4.89 8.82
C GLY A 60 -12.00 3.95 8.05
N LYS A 61 -10.80 4.45 7.71
CA LYS A 61 -9.84 3.75 6.84
C LYS A 61 -9.24 2.48 7.44
N ARG A 62 -9.31 2.31 8.76
CA ARG A 62 -8.73 1.15 9.48
C ARG A 62 -9.80 0.22 10.03
N ASN A 63 -11.05 0.38 9.62
CA ASN A 63 -12.09 -0.56 9.98
C ASN A 63 -11.69 -1.99 9.57
N LEU A 64 -11.80 -2.94 10.49
CA LEU A 64 -11.60 -4.36 10.19
C LEU A 64 -12.94 -5.07 9.92
N PHE A 65 -14.02 -4.57 10.50
CA PHE A 65 -15.26 -5.31 10.60
C PHE A 65 -16.08 -5.23 9.32
N GLU A 66 -16.51 -6.39 8.84
CA GLU A 66 -17.66 -6.45 7.95
C GLU A 66 -18.96 -6.23 8.74
N LYS A 67 -20.02 -5.73 8.10
CA LYS A 67 -21.32 -5.58 8.78
C LYS A 67 -21.82 -6.97 9.23
N GLY A 68 -22.15 -7.08 10.50
CA GLY A 68 -22.53 -8.35 11.14
C GLY A 68 -21.36 -9.15 11.68
N ALA A 69 -20.13 -8.66 11.60
CA ALA A 69 -18.96 -9.33 12.16
C ALA A 69 -18.98 -9.37 13.69
N LEU A 70 -18.49 -10.47 14.26
CA LEU A 70 -18.36 -10.66 15.70
C LEU A 70 -17.13 -9.93 16.26
N LEU A 71 -17.35 -9.09 17.26
CA LEU A 71 -16.30 -8.56 18.12
C LEU A 71 -16.04 -9.51 19.28
N MET A 72 -14.77 -9.71 19.63
CA MET A 72 -14.34 -10.28 20.91
C MET A 72 -13.28 -9.37 21.50
N PHE A 73 -13.65 -8.53 22.46
CA PHE A 73 -12.79 -7.47 22.97
C PHE A 73 -12.35 -7.73 24.41
N CYS A 74 -11.09 -8.14 24.57
CA CYS A 74 -10.49 -8.46 25.86
C CYS A 74 -9.93 -7.20 26.52
N ILE A 75 -10.57 -6.73 27.59
CA ILE A 75 -10.18 -5.50 28.30
C ILE A 75 -10.33 -5.65 29.82
N PRO A 76 -9.64 -4.83 30.63
CA PRO A 76 -9.93 -4.76 32.06
C PRO A 76 -11.38 -4.32 32.31
N GLN A 77 -12.06 -4.91 33.30
CA GLN A 77 -13.47 -4.61 33.59
C GLN A 77 -13.77 -3.11 33.75
N PRO A 78 -12.97 -2.30 34.48
CA PRO A 78 -13.25 -0.87 34.63
C PRO A 78 -13.21 -0.09 33.32
N VAL A 79 -12.55 -0.61 32.28
CA VAL A 79 -12.44 0.02 30.96
C VAL A 79 -13.74 -0.14 30.16
N VAL A 80 -14.60 -1.09 30.50
CA VAL A 80 -15.93 -1.26 29.88
C VAL A 80 -16.74 0.03 30.00
N GLU A 81 -16.69 0.73 31.15
CA GLU A 81 -17.36 2.02 31.33
C GLU A 81 -16.85 3.05 30.31
N LYS A 82 -15.52 3.16 30.17
CA LYS A 82 -14.87 4.12 29.25
C LYS A 82 -15.19 3.80 27.78
N ALA A 83 -15.31 2.52 27.44
CA ALA A 83 -15.65 2.06 26.10
C ALA A 83 -17.17 2.05 25.80
N ALA A 84 -18.03 2.21 26.82
CA ALA A 84 -19.47 1.99 26.73
C ALA A 84 -20.15 2.78 25.59
N THR A 85 -19.84 4.07 25.45
CA THR A 85 -20.41 4.92 24.39
C THR A 85 -19.97 4.50 23.00
N LEU A 86 -18.75 3.96 22.86
CA LEU A 86 -18.23 3.50 21.57
C LEU A 86 -18.84 2.15 21.18
N LEU A 87 -18.87 1.23 22.15
CA LEU A 87 -19.46 -0.10 22.03
C LEU A 87 -20.94 0.01 21.66
N SER A 88 -21.72 0.78 22.43
CA SER A 88 -23.16 0.91 22.21
C SER A 88 -23.51 1.52 20.85
N LYS A 89 -22.69 2.42 20.32
CA LYS A 89 -22.94 3.06 19.02
C LYS A 89 -22.62 2.18 17.82
N ARG A 90 -21.66 1.27 17.95
CA ARG A 90 -21.10 0.50 16.81
C ARG A 90 -21.52 -0.95 16.80
N PHE A 91 -21.78 -1.53 17.97
CA PHE A 91 -22.06 -2.93 18.15
C PHE A 91 -23.45 -3.11 18.76
N ARG A 92 -24.12 -4.18 18.34
CA ARG A 92 -25.43 -4.61 18.83
C ARG A 92 -25.31 -5.98 19.47
N ASP A 93 -26.33 -6.38 20.22
CA ASP A 93 -26.39 -7.71 20.86
C ASP A 93 -25.14 -8.00 21.73
N ILE A 94 -24.82 -7.04 22.59
CA ILE A 94 -23.59 -7.05 23.37
C ILE A 94 -23.74 -7.96 24.60
N HIS A 95 -22.79 -8.86 24.76
CA HIS A 95 -22.64 -9.73 25.93
C HIS A 95 -21.26 -9.48 26.56
N VAL A 96 -21.18 -9.53 27.89
CA VAL A 96 -19.92 -9.33 28.62
C VAL A 96 -19.72 -10.50 29.55
N TYR A 97 -18.57 -11.15 29.43
CA TYR A 97 -18.17 -12.25 30.30
C TYR A 97 -16.86 -11.91 30.97
N ARG A 98 -16.76 -12.20 32.26
CA ARG A 98 -15.49 -12.08 32.97
C ARG A 98 -14.65 -13.33 32.76
N PHE A 99 -13.34 -13.19 32.97
CA PHE A 99 -12.45 -14.35 33.01
C PHE A 99 -12.92 -15.36 34.08
N THR A 100 -12.49 -16.61 33.90
CA THR A 100 -12.77 -17.71 34.84
C THR A 100 -12.32 -17.35 36.26
N ASP A 101 -12.94 -17.95 37.28
CA ASP A 101 -12.61 -17.68 38.68
C ASP A 101 -11.12 -17.84 38.99
N ALA A 102 -10.47 -18.81 38.36
CA ALA A 102 -9.03 -19.06 38.50
C ALA A 102 -8.16 -17.89 37.99
N ASN A 103 -8.62 -17.13 37.00
CA ASN A 103 -7.84 -16.12 36.30
C ASN A 103 -8.28 -14.69 36.65
N TYR A 104 -9.55 -14.49 36.99
CA TYR A 104 -10.11 -13.16 37.18
C TYR A 104 -9.43 -12.38 38.30
N GLY A 105 -9.10 -13.02 39.43
CA GLY A 105 -8.43 -12.34 40.55
C GLY A 105 -7.10 -11.68 40.16
N ARG A 106 -6.36 -12.30 39.22
CA ARG A 106 -5.07 -11.80 38.71
C ARG A 106 -5.25 -10.72 37.65
N PHE A 107 -6.11 -10.96 36.66
CA PHE A 107 -6.19 -10.12 35.46
C PHE A 107 -7.28 -9.04 35.56
N LYS A 108 -8.38 -9.33 36.26
CA LYS A 108 -9.59 -8.48 36.36
C LYS A 108 -10.14 -8.08 34.99
N GLN A 109 -10.13 -9.05 34.08
CA GLN A 109 -10.47 -8.86 32.68
C GLN A 109 -11.82 -9.46 32.32
N VAL A 110 -12.41 -8.86 31.29
CA VAL A 110 -13.63 -9.31 30.65
C VAL A 110 -13.41 -9.41 29.15
N VAL A 111 -14.25 -10.19 28.48
CA VAL A 111 -14.39 -10.22 27.03
C VAL A 111 -15.77 -9.67 26.68
N VAL A 112 -15.79 -8.61 25.90
CA VAL A 112 -17.02 -8.03 25.36
C VAL A 112 -17.26 -8.63 23.97
N PHE A 113 -18.39 -9.33 23.83
CA PHE A 113 -18.90 -9.86 22.58
C PHE A 113 -19.96 -8.93 22.00
N GLY A 114 -20.08 -8.87 20.69
CA GLY A 114 -21.18 -8.16 20.03
C GLY A 114 -21.00 -8.09 18.52
N TYR A 115 -22.08 -7.82 17.80
CA TYR A 115 -22.04 -7.77 16.33
C TYR A 115 -21.89 -6.35 15.81
N TYR A 116 -20.95 -6.14 14.90
CA TYR A 116 -20.74 -4.84 14.25
C TYR A 116 -21.93 -4.48 13.37
N GLY A 117 -22.44 -3.25 13.46
CA GLY A 117 -23.54 -2.82 12.60
C GLY A 117 -24.50 -1.80 13.18
N GLY A 118 -24.13 -1.08 14.24
CA GLY A 118 -24.84 0.10 14.76
C GLY A 118 -26.30 -0.14 15.15
N PRO A 119 -26.63 -0.28 16.44
CA PRO A 119 -28.01 -0.52 16.84
C PRO A 119 -28.89 0.74 16.74
N GLY A 120 -30.20 0.58 16.91
CA GLY A 120 -31.13 1.70 16.96
C GLY A 120 -30.93 2.59 18.20
N VAL A 121 -31.35 3.86 18.14
CA VAL A 121 -31.09 4.88 19.20
C VAL A 121 -31.55 4.44 20.60
N SER A 122 -32.68 3.73 20.70
CA SER A 122 -33.21 3.21 21.98
C SER A 122 -32.27 2.15 22.57
N GLU A 123 -31.84 1.19 21.76
CA GLU A 123 -30.91 0.13 22.14
C GLU A 123 -29.54 0.72 22.52
N GLN A 124 -29.02 1.68 21.75
CA GLN A 124 -27.76 2.39 22.07
C GLN A 124 -27.77 2.95 23.49
N ARG A 125 -28.84 3.65 23.89
CA ARG A 125 -28.95 4.27 25.23
C ARG A 125 -29.02 3.22 26.34
N LYS A 126 -29.79 2.15 26.12
CA LYS A 126 -29.93 1.05 27.08
C LYS A 126 -28.60 0.32 27.27
N THR A 127 -27.96 -0.06 26.17
CA THR A 127 -26.67 -0.76 26.16
C THR A 127 -25.57 0.09 26.78
N GLU A 128 -25.51 1.39 26.47
CA GLU A 128 -24.53 2.29 27.09
C GLU A 128 -24.68 2.35 28.61
N LYS A 129 -25.92 2.42 29.12
CA LYS A 129 -26.18 2.43 30.56
C LYS A 129 -25.72 1.14 31.23
N ILE A 130 -26.08 -0.01 30.66
CA ILE A 130 -25.69 -1.34 31.17
C ILE A 130 -24.16 -1.49 31.22
N LEU A 131 -23.46 -1.12 30.15
CA LEU A 131 -22.00 -1.21 30.09
C LEU A 131 -21.31 -0.30 31.13
N LYS A 132 -21.86 0.89 31.39
CA LYS A 132 -21.36 1.77 32.46
C LYS A 132 -21.58 1.19 33.85
N GLU A 133 -22.69 0.50 34.09
CA GLU A 133 -22.96 -0.20 35.35
C GLU A 133 -21.99 -1.38 35.54
N ILE A 134 -21.80 -2.19 34.50
CA ILE A 134 -20.85 -3.32 34.50
C ILE A 134 -19.43 -2.87 34.88
N GLY A 135 -18.94 -1.78 34.29
CA GLY A 135 -17.61 -1.25 34.59
C GLY A 135 -17.41 -0.79 36.04
N LYS A 136 -18.49 -0.52 36.78
CA LYS A 136 -18.48 -0.07 38.19
C LYS A 136 -18.81 -1.15 39.19
N SER A 137 -19.50 -2.20 38.75
CA SER A 137 -19.93 -3.32 39.60
C SER A 137 -18.77 -4.25 39.98
N GLY A 138 -18.99 -5.11 40.98
CA GLY A 138 -18.07 -6.18 41.33
C GLY A 138 -18.07 -7.32 40.31
N PRO A 139 -17.18 -8.31 40.44
CA PRO A 139 -17.12 -9.46 39.54
C PRO A 139 -18.38 -10.34 39.53
N GLU A 140 -19.11 -10.39 40.65
CA GLU A 140 -20.32 -11.20 40.82
C GLU A 140 -21.48 -10.77 39.92
N SER A 141 -21.42 -9.58 39.34
CA SER A 141 -22.43 -9.07 38.40
C SER A 141 -22.25 -9.57 36.97
N ILE A 142 -21.13 -10.24 36.67
CA ILE A 142 -20.75 -10.68 35.33
C ILE A 142 -20.57 -12.20 35.33
N PRO A 143 -21.24 -12.93 34.40
CA PRO A 143 -21.05 -14.37 34.27
C PRO A 143 -19.61 -14.71 33.87
N ALA A 144 -19.08 -15.82 34.39
CA ALA A 144 -17.76 -16.30 34.01
C ALA A 144 -17.79 -16.94 32.62
N LEU A 145 -16.69 -16.83 31.87
CA LEU A 145 -16.57 -17.39 30.51
C LEU A 145 -16.76 -18.91 30.43
N ASP A 146 -16.48 -19.63 31.51
CA ASP A 146 -16.60 -21.08 31.64
C ASP A 146 -17.96 -21.54 32.17
N GLU A 147 -18.84 -20.61 32.55
CA GLU A 147 -20.21 -20.90 32.96
C GLU A 147 -21.12 -21.01 31.73
N PRO A 148 -21.80 -22.16 31.53
CA PRO A 148 -22.71 -22.31 30.40
C PRO A 148 -23.98 -21.48 30.61
N ASP A 149 -24.27 -20.58 29.65
CA ASP A 149 -25.46 -19.73 29.65
C ASP A 149 -26.39 -19.99 28.44
N GLY A 150 -25.98 -20.88 27.54
CA GLY A 150 -26.72 -21.24 26.32
C GLY A 150 -26.59 -20.21 25.18
N VAL A 151 -25.74 -19.19 25.31
CA VAL A 151 -25.50 -18.20 24.27
C VAL A 151 -24.51 -18.75 23.24
N THR A 152 -24.86 -18.63 21.95
CA THR A 152 -24.01 -19.04 20.84
C THR A 152 -23.78 -17.87 19.88
N PHE A 153 -22.52 -17.66 19.49
CA PHE A 153 -22.16 -16.65 18.50
C PHE A 153 -21.97 -17.28 17.13
N GLU A 154 -22.80 -16.88 16.17
CA GLU A 154 -22.70 -17.35 14.78
C GLU A 154 -21.76 -16.45 13.99
N ILE A 155 -20.75 -17.05 13.37
CA ILE A 155 -19.84 -16.36 12.46
C ILE A 155 -20.24 -16.73 11.04
N ARG A 156 -20.61 -15.72 10.25
CA ARG A 156 -20.91 -15.93 8.83
C ARG A 156 -19.62 -16.17 8.07
N SER A 157 -19.66 -17.02 7.05
CA SER A 157 -18.52 -17.17 6.13
C SER A 157 -18.38 -15.93 5.25
N SER A 158 -17.16 -15.51 4.96
CA SER A 158 -16.89 -14.55 3.89
C SER A 158 -17.20 -15.17 2.53
N GLU A 159 -17.77 -14.39 1.62
CA GLU A 159 -17.92 -14.78 0.21
C GLU A 159 -16.64 -14.52 -0.61
N GLU A 160 -15.82 -13.56 -0.18
CA GLU A 160 -14.59 -13.14 -0.87
C GLU A 160 -13.35 -13.31 0.03
N PRO A 161 -12.19 -13.70 -0.53
CA PRO A 161 -10.95 -13.78 0.24
C PRO A 161 -10.40 -12.39 0.56
N ILE A 162 -9.67 -12.28 1.67
CA ILE A 162 -8.85 -11.10 1.98
C ILE A 162 -7.67 -11.06 1.00
N ARG A 163 -7.60 -9.99 0.19
CA ARG A 163 -6.56 -9.81 -0.83
C ARG A 163 -5.33 -9.08 -0.28
N VAL A 164 -5.55 -8.22 0.70
CA VAL A 164 -4.49 -7.43 1.33
C VAL A 164 -4.51 -7.66 2.82
N PHE A 165 -3.41 -8.20 3.34
CA PHE A 165 -3.13 -8.31 4.77
C PHE A 165 -1.61 -8.24 4.97
N ARG A 166 -1.07 -7.02 5.07
CA ARG A 166 0.39 -6.78 5.04
C ARG A 166 0.80 -5.65 5.96
N GLY A 167 2.06 -5.66 6.39
CA GLY A 167 2.67 -4.52 7.06
C GLY A 167 2.87 -3.32 6.12
N ASP A 168 3.29 -2.20 6.67
CA ASP A 168 3.73 -1.01 5.93
C ASP A 168 5.18 -1.12 5.44
N ALA A 169 6.03 -1.79 6.21
CA ALA A 169 7.38 -2.14 5.82
C ALA A 169 7.37 -3.14 4.66
N LEU A 170 8.27 -2.91 3.69
CA LEU A 170 8.47 -3.83 2.58
C LEU A 170 9.13 -5.11 3.10
N ASP A 171 8.41 -6.23 3.00
CA ASP A 171 8.97 -7.55 3.19
C ASP A 171 9.63 -8.01 1.87
N PRO A 172 10.94 -8.31 1.86
CA PRO A 172 11.64 -8.75 0.66
C PRO A 172 11.09 -10.03 0.04
N GLU A 173 10.59 -10.97 0.85
CA GLU A 173 10.02 -12.23 0.37
C GLU A 173 8.65 -12.01 -0.27
N GLU A 174 7.80 -11.18 0.36
CA GLU A 174 6.54 -10.79 -0.24
C GLU A 174 6.75 -10.00 -1.54
N LEU A 175 7.70 -9.05 -1.54
CA LEU A 175 8.03 -8.24 -2.70
C LEU A 175 8.55 -9.10 -3.86
N ALA A 176 9.40 -10.09 -3.57
CA ALA A 176 9.89 -11.01 -4.59
C ALA A 176 8.74 -11.80 -5.25
N LYS A 177 7.77 -12.27 -4.45
CA LYS A 177 6.56 -12.95 -4.97
C LYS A 177 5.71 -12.00 -5.83
N ASP A 178 5.51 -10.76 -5.38
CA ASP A 178 4.72 -9.77 -6.12
C ASP A 178 5.38 -9.38 -7.44
N LEU A 179 6.70 -9.17 -7.44
CA LEU A 179 7.46 -8.85 -8.64
C LEU A 179 7.43 -10.00 -9.66
N ALA A 180 7.55 -11.25 -9.18
CA ALA A 180 7.46 -12.43 -10.03
C ALA A 180 6.08 -12.59 -10.69
N ALA A 181 5.01 -12.20 -10.00
CA ALA A 181 3.65 -12.27 -10.51
C ALA A 181 3.21 -11.03 -11.33
N SER A 182 4.00 -9.95 -11.33
CA SER A 182 3.58 -8.65 -11.87
C SER A 182 3.64 -8.59 -13.40
N PRO A 183 2.50 -8.37 -14.08
CA PRO A 183 2.49 -8.16 -15.54
C PRO A 183 3.26 -6.90 -15.96
N LEU A 184 3.34 -5.91 -15.06
CA LEU A 184 4.07 -4.66 -15.31
C LEU A 184 5.57 -4.91 -15.36
N VAL A 185 6.10 -5.79 -14.50
CA VAL A 185 7.53 -6.16 -14.53
C VAL A 185 7.85 -6.85 -15.87
N ALA A 186 7.00 -7.77 -16.33
CA ALA A 186 7.16 -8.39 -17.64
C ALA A 186 7.10 -7.37 -18.80
N ALA A 187 6.16 -6.42 -18.75
CA ALA A 187 6.04 -5.37 -19.75
C ALA A 187 7.24 -4.41 -19.74
N PHE A 188 7.73 -4.03 -18.55
CA PHE A 188 8.92 -3.21 -18.37
C PHE A 188 10.16 -3.92 -18.91
N GLN A 189 10.35 -5.19 -18.55
CA GLN A 189 11.45 -6.00 -19.07
C GLN A 189 11.41 -6.01 -20.59
N LYS A 190 10.25 -6.29 -21.20
CA LYS A 190 10.07 -6.23 -22.66
C LYS A 190 10.46 -4.86 -23.23
N ALA A 191 10.01 -3.76 -22.64
CA ALA A 191 10.30 -2.41 -23.13
C ALA A 191 11.80 -2.05 -23.07
N VAL A 192 12.51 -2.57 -22.06
CA VAL A 192 13.94 -2.29 -21.83
C VAL A 192 14.86 -3.34 -22.48
N SER A 193 14.32 -4.49 -22.93
CA SER A 193 15.07 -5.50 -23.66
C SER A 193 15.76 -4.92 -24.90
N ILE A 194 17.06 -5.19 -25.01
CA ILE A 194 17.93 -4.75 -26.12
C ILE A 194 17.37 -5.17 -27.50
N GLU A 195 16.62 -6.26 -27.58
CA GLU A 195 15.94 -6.69 -28.81
C GLU A 195 14.99 -5.65 -29.39
N ASN A 196 14.33 -4.83 -28.55
CA ASN A 196 13.48 -3.73 -29.03
C ASN A 196 14.27 -2.44 -29.35
N GLN A 197 15.57 -2.39 -29.01
CA GLN A 197 16.47 -1.29 -29.38
C GLN A 197 17.24 -1.56 -30.68
N LYS A 198 17.30 -2.82 -31.14
CA LYS A 198 17.86 -3.15 -32.46
C LYS A 198 16.84 -2.81 -33.54
N VAL A 199 16.75 -1.52 -33.87
CA VAL A 199 16.11 -1.09 -35.11
C VAL A 199 17.06 -1.46 -36.25
N GLU A 200 16.93 -2.66 -36.81
CA GLU A 200 17.68 -2.98 -38.04
C GLU A 200 16.93 -2.42 -39.26
N MET A 201 17.56 -1.51 -39.99
CA MET A 201 17.01 -1.01 -41.24
C MET A 201 16.86 -2.16 -42.26
N LYS A 202 15.61 -2.50 -42.60
CA LYS A 202 15.33 -3.47 -43.67
C LYS A 202 15.83 -2.94 -45.01
N ARG A 203 16.19 -3.84 -45.94
CA ARG A 203 16.59 -3.46 -47.31
C ARG A 203 15.45 -2.70 -47.99
N PRO A 204 15.66 -1.43 -48.35
CA PRO A 204 14.62 -0.62 -48.96
C PRO A 204 14.36 -1.09 -50.40
N VAL A 205 13.10 -1.00 -50.85
CA VAL A 205 12.68 -1.42 -52.20
C VAL A 205 13.27 -0.51 -53.29
N LEU A 206 13.61 0.73 -52.94
CA LEU A 206 14.25 1.70 -53.81
C LEU A 206 15.56 2.21 -53.18
N PRO A 207 16.55 2.64 -53.97
CA PRO A 207 17.75 3.28 -53.46
C PRO A 207 17.41 4.49 -52.58
N LEU A 208 18.01 4.55 -51.39
CA LEU A 208 17.82 5.66 -50.48
C LEU A 208 18.58 6.90 -50.96
N LYS A 209 17.98 8.08 -50.75
CA LYS A 209 18.66 9.37 -50.93
C LYS A 209 19.64 9.62 -49.76
N PRO A 210 20.68 10.44 -49.93
CA PRO A 210 21.64 10.76 -48.87
C PRO A 210 20.99 11.22 -47.56
N THR A 211 19.93 12.04 -47.64
CA THR A 211 19.18 12.51 -46.47
C THR A 211 18.49 11.38 -45.69
N HIS A 212 18.03 10.33 -46.37
CA HIS A 212 17.42 9.17 -45.71
C HIS A 212 18.47 8.35 -44.95
N TYR A 213 19.69 8.22 -45.49
CA TYR A 213 20.81 7.58 -44.77
C TYR A 213 21.21 8.36 -43.53
N ALA A 214 21.34 9.68 -43.63
CA ALA A 214 21.64 10.54 -42.48
C ALA A 214 20.59 10.39 -41.36
N LEU A 215 19.31 10.37 -41.72
CA LEU A 215 18.22 10.17 -40.76
C LEU A 215 18.25 8.76 -40.13
N ALA A 216 18.47 7.72 -40.94
CA ALA A 216 18.55 6.35 -40.44
C ALA A 216 19.73 6.15 -39.49
N ILE A 217 20.89 6.75 -39.79
CA ILE A 217 22.08 6.72 -38.95
C ILE A 217 21.86 7.49 -37.63
N ALA A 218 21.19 8.63 -37.69
CA ALA A 218 20.82 9.41 -36.50
C ALA A 218 19.77 8.76 -35.62
N ALA A 219 18.85 8.00 -36.21
CA ALA A 219 17.89 7.19 -35.48
C ALA A 219 18.50 5.91 -34.89
N GLY A 220 19.80 5.64 -35.13
CA GLY A 220 20.46 4.40 -34.73
C GLY A 220 19.98 3.16 -35.51
N ALA A 221 19.21 3.36 -36.59
CA ALA A 221 18.64 2.30 -37.42
C ALA A 221 19.64 1.75 -38.45
N ALA A 222 20.65 2.54 -38.77
CA ALA A 222 21.77 2.21 -39.65
C ALA A 222 23.07 2.76 -39.05
N GLY A 223 24.23 2.32 -39.52
CA GLY A 223 25.52 2.72 -38.96
C GLY A 223 26.14 1.61 -38.10
N GLY A 224 27.06 1.97 -37.21
CA GLY A 224 27.90 1.03 -36.48
C GLY A 224 29.22 0.75 -37.19
N ASN A 225 29.78 -0.44 -36.97
CA ASN A 225 31.10 -0.81 -37.48
C ASN A 225 31.05 -1.19 -38.97
N MET A 226 31.77 -0.43 -39.81
CA MET A 226 31.93 -0.64 -41.25
C MET A 226 33.28 -1.31 -41.59
N GLY A 227 33.91 -1.95 -40.61
CA GLY A 227 35.22 -2.57 -40.71
C GLY A 227 36.32 -1.64 -40.21
N ASN A 228 36.73 -0.68 -41.03
CA ASN A 228 37.78 0.29 -40.70
C ASN A 228 37.23 1.64 -40.20
N HIS A 229 35.91 1.84 -40.21
CA HIS A 229 35.27 3.07 -39.73
C HIS A 229 34.06 2.72 -38.86
N ILE A 230 33.74 3.56 -37.88
CA ILE A 230 32.48 3.47 -37.12
C ILE A 230 31.65 4.71 -37.44
N ILE A 231 30.39 4.51 -37.77
CA ILE A 231 29.47 5.60 -38.14
C ILE A 231 28.36 5.70 -37.11
N THR A 232 28.13 6.90 -36.57
CA THR A 232 27.00 7.21 -35.67
C THR A 232 26.39 8.54 -36.04
N GLY A 233 25.09 8.72 -35.85
CA GLY A 233 24.50 10.04 -35.99
C GLY A 233 24.63 10.84 -34.72
N VAL A 234 24.83 12.15 -34.85
CA VAL A 234 24.97 13.09 -33.74
C VAL A 234 24.16 14.33 -34.07
N THR A 235 23.28 14.74 -33.16
CA THR A 235 22.57 16.01 -33.26
C THR A 235 23.31 17.07 -32.45
N LYS A 236 23.69 18.18 -33.10
CA LYS A 236 24.32 19.32 -32.41
C LYS A 236 23.48 20.58 -32.55
N PRO A 237 23.42 21.44 -31.51
CA PRO A 237 22.89 22.78 -31.66
C PRO A 237 23.83 23.62 -32.55
N VAL A 238 23.25 24.31 -33.53
CA VAL A 238 23.92 25.24 -34.44
C VAL A 238 23.22 26.59 -34.34
N THR A 239 24.00 27.63 -34.06
CA THR A 239 23.52 29.01 -34.02
C THR A 239 23.93 29.72 -35.30
N THR A 240 22.96 30.12 -36.11
CA THR A 240 23.20 30.92 -37.31
C THR A 240 22.92 32.38 -36.99
N LYS A 241 23.88 33.26 -37.30
CA LYS A 241 23.72 34.71 -37.22
C LYS A 241 23.27 35.23 -38.56
N THR A 242 22.11 35.87 -38.60
CA THR A 242 21.61 36.61 -39.76
C THR A 242 21.62 38.09 -39.43
N LEU A 243 22.15 38.92 -40.32
CA LEU A 243 22.09 40.36 -40.21
C LEU A 243 20.81 40.82 -40.94
N GLU A 244 19.96 41.57 -40.26
CA GLU A 244 18.84 42.27 -40.91
C GLU A 244 19.32 43.66 -41.34
N HIS A 245 19.13 43.98 -42.62
CA HIS A 245 19.51 45.25 -43.21
C HIS A 245 18.24 46.06 -43.54
N ASN A 246 18.28 47.38 -43.37
CA ASN A 246 17.21 48.26 -43.85
C ASN A 246 17.28 48.44 -45.37
N ASP A 247 16.29 49.15 -45.93
CA ASP A 247 16.21 49.47 -47.36
C ASP A 247 17.41 50.28 -47.89
N ASP A 248 18.17 50.93 -47.00
CA ASP A 248 19.41 51.68 -47.29
C ASP A 248 20.69 50.83 -47.16
N GLY A 249 20.58 49.55 -46.76
CA GLY A 249 21.67 48.59 -46.66
C GLY A 249 22.42 48.55 -45.33
N ASP A 250 22.05 49.39 -44.36
CA ASP A 250 22.62 49.43 -43.02
C ASP A 250 22.07 48.31 -42.13
N VAL A 251 22.94 47.70 -41.33
CA VAL A 251 22.59 46.61 -40.39
C VAL A 251 21.76 47.17 -39.22
N VAL A 252 20.51 46.75 -39.11
CA VAL A 252 19.56 47.22 -38.08
C VAL A 252 19.48 46.27 -36.89
N ALA A 253 19.66 44.97 -37.10
CA ALA A 253 19.59 43.98 -36.04
C ALA A 253 20.43 42.73 -36.33
N GLU A 254 20.97 42.13 -35.26
CA GLU A 254 21.59 40.81 -35.29
C GLU A 254 20.61 39.76 -34.79
N VAL A 255 20.14 38.89 -35.68
CA VAL A 255 19.20 37.81 -35.34
C VAL A 255 19.95 36.49 -35.20
N TYR A 256 19.81 35.86 -34.02
CA TYR A 256 20.42 34.57 -33.72
C TYR A 256 19.37 33.45 -33.84
N HIS A 257 19.54 32.57 -34.83
CA HIS A 257 18.70 31.39 -35.02
C HIS A 257 19.35 30.15 -34.42
N HIS A 258 18.76 29.61 -33.36
CA HIS A 258 19.16 28.32 -32.79
C HIS A 258 18.41 27.18 -33.47
N SER A 259 19.15 26.29 -34.13
CA SER A 259 18.59 25.08 -34.76
C SER A 259 19.39 23.85 -34.35
N PHE A 260 18.77 22.68 -34.36
CA PHE A 260 19.48 21.42 -34.19
C PHE A 260 19.77 20.83 -35.58
N ARG A 261 21.05 20.65 -35.90
CA ARG A 261 21.47 19.95 -37.13
C ARG A 261 21.99 18.56 -36.79
N THR A 262 21.61 17.61 -37.63
CA THR A 262 22.02 16.22 -37.53
C THR A 262 23.22 16.00 -38.42
N PHE A 263 24.30 15.47 -37.86
CA PHE A 263 25.54 15.15 -38.55
C PHE A 263 25.80 13.65 -38.50
N ILE A 264 26.47 13.13 -39.52
CA ILE A 264 27.02 11.78 -39.51
C ILE A 264 28.45 11.87 -38.97
N ARG A 265 28.67 11.34 -37.77
CA ARG A 265 30.01 11.23 -37.18
C ARG A 265 30.68 9.95 -37.63
N VAL A 266 31.87 10.09 -38.21
CA VAL A 266 32.71 8.99 -38.66
C VAL A 266 33.96 8.93 -37.80
N PHE A 267 34.16 7.79 -37.14
CA PHE A 267 35.40 7.45 -36.46
C PHE A 267 36.25 6.60 -37.39
N SER A 268 37.49 7.02 -37.64
CA SER A 268 38.43 6.33 -38.53
C SER A 268 39.83 6.32 -37.91
N PRO A 269 40.75 5.47 -38.40
CA PRO A 269 42.17 5.55 -38.07
C PRO A 269 42.80 6.92 -38.37
N MET A 270 42.20 7.71 -39.28
CA MET A 270 42.67 9.04 -39.65
C MET A 270 42.10 10.16 -38.76
N GLY A 271 41.20 9.85 -37.84
CA GLY A 271 40.56 10.82 -36.95
C GLY A 271 39.03 10.72 -36.91
N VAL A 272 38.42 11.71 -36.25
CA VAL A 272 36.96 11.84 -36.10
C VAL A 272 36.46 12.98 -36.98
N PHE A 273 35.50 12.70 -37.85
CA PHE A 273 34.93 13.66 -38.80
C PHE A 273 33.41 13.75 -38.63
N ASP A 274 32.86 14.96 -38.74
CA ASP A 274 31.41 15.18 -38.79
C ASP A 274 31.05 15.59 -40.22
N LEU A 275 30.24 14.75 -40.89
CA LEU A 275 29.75 14.96 -42.25
C LEU A 275 28.32 15.54 -42.18
N GLU A 276 28.05 16.56 -42.99
CA GLU A 276 26.72 17.19 -43.14
C GLU A 276 25.94 16.56 -44.31
#